data_AF-F8QFV8-F1
#
_entry.id   AF-F8QFV8-F1
#
_cell.length_a   1.000
_cell.length_b   1.000
_cell.length_c   1.000
_cell.angle_alpha   90.00
_cell.angle_beta   90.00
_cell.angle_gamma   90.00
#
_symmetry.space_group_name_H-M   'P 1'
#
loop_
_entity.id
_entity.type
_entity.pdbx_description
1 polymer ?
#
loop_
_entity_poly.entity_id
_entity_poly.type
_entity_poly.pdbx_seq_one_letter_code
_entity_poly.pdbx_strand_id
1 'polypeptide(L)'
;CAILSTHNLPHIQHHASNDILWQTMSWCLYWEKNIWIIPIHPPSLVEHWVLCIAHLSTKQLHLFDSFGDQKGWKVDIKVSGLSCICHH
;
A
#
# COMPACT_ATOMS: atom_id res chain seq x y z
N CYS A 1 -12.05 -8.18 -3.82
CA CYS A 1 -11.01 -7.14 -3.85
C CYS A 1 -11.39 -6.03 -2.88
N ALA A 2 -10.41 -5.35 -2.30
CA ALA A 2 -10.53 -4.19 -1.42
C ALA A 2 -9.73 -3.03 -2.01
N ILE A 3 -10.18 -1.79 -1.85
CA ILE A 3 -9.41 -0.60 -2.22
C ILE A 3 -9.25 0.24 -0.96
N LEU A 4 -8.01 0.52 -0.55
CA LEU A 4 -7.75 1.38 0.59
C LEU A 4 -7.90 2.84 0.16
N SER A 5 -8.67 3.59 0.95
CA SER A 5 -8.78 5.03 0.76
C SER A 5 -7.45 5.71 1.08
N THR A 6 -7.07 6.64 0.20
CA THR A 6 -5.91 7.51 0.40
C THR A 6 -6.02 8.35 1.66
N HIS A 7 -7.23 8.65 2.14
CA HIS A 7 -7.46 9.38 3.39
C HIS A 7 -7.01 8.59 4.64
N ASN A 8 -7.00 7.26 4.57
CA ASN A 8 -6.59 6.42 5.69
C ASN A 8 -5.07 6.22 5.73
N LEU A 9 -4.37 6.53 4.63
CA LEU A 9 -2.94 6.27 4.48
C LEU A 9 -2.04 7.22 5.28
N PRO A 10 -2.34 8.54 5.39
CA PRO A 10 -1.60 9.44 6.28
C PRO A 10 -1.62 8.97 7.73
N HIS A 11 -2.74 8.42 8.21
CA HIS A 11 -2.82 7.85 9.56
C HIS A 11 -1.85 6.68 9.73
N ILE A 12 -1.70 5.82 8.72
CA ILE A 12 -0.75 4.70 8.73
C ILE A 12 0.70 5.22 8.69
N GLN A 13 0.98 6.24 7.86
CA GLN A 13 2.30 6.85 7.71
C GLN A 13 2.75 7.65 8.95
N HIS A 14 1.81 8.24 9.70
CA HIS A 14 2.06 9.00 10.92
C HIS A 14 1.93 8.17 12.21
N HIS A 15 2.07 6.83 12.13
CA HIS A 15 2.05 5.94 13.29
C HIS A 15 0.76 6.05 14.13
N ALA A 16 -0.41 6.23 13.49
CA ALA A 16 -1.68 6.11 14.21
C ALA A 16 -1.75 4.74 14.90
N SER A 17 -2.30 4.71 16.12
CA SER A 17 -2.50 3.44 16.84
C SER A 17 -3.29 2.47 15.97
N ASN A 18 -2.93 1.19 16.03
CA ASN A 18 -3.67 0.10 15.39
C ASN A 18 -5.17 0.16 15.73
N ASP A 19 -5.53 0.63 16.92
CA ASP A 19 -6.93 0.77 17.37
C ASP A 19 -7.70 1.80 16.54
N ILE A 20 -7.07 2.93 16.21
CA ILE A 20 -7.68 3.98 15.39
C ILE A 20 -7.88 3.44 13.97
N LEU A 21 -6.86 2.80 13.40
CA LEU A 21 -6.97 2.18 12.08
C LEU A 21 -8.07 1.11 12.04
N TRP A 22 -8.15 0.28 13.07
CA TRP A 22 -9.19 -0.74 13.19
C TRP A 22 -10.58 -0.13 13.26
N GLN A 23 -10.77 0.90 14.09
CA GLN A 23 -12.07 1.59 14.20
C GLN A 23 -12.50 2.17 12.84
N THR A 24 -11.58 2.84 12.14
CA THR A 24 -11.88 3.50 10.86
C THR A 24 -12.05 2.52 9.71
N MET A 25 -11.45 1.32 9.76
CA MET A 25 -11.44 0.37 8.64
C MET A 25 -12.33 -0.85 8.87
N SER A 26 -12.89 -1.03 10.08
CA SER A 26 -13.54 -2.28 10.44
C SER A 26 -14.82 -2.61 9.69
N TRP A 27 -15.59 -1.58 9.37
CA TRP A 27 -16.78 -1.69 8.55
C TRP A 27 -16.49 -2.04 7.08
N CYS A 28 -15.25 -1.86 6.62
CA CYS A 28 -14.85 -2.19 5.25
C CYS A 28 -14.44 -3.66 5.05
N LEU A 29 -14.21 -4.41 6.13
CA LEU A 29 -13.87 -5.83 6.12
C LEU A 29 -12.73 -6.17 5.14
N TYR A 30 -11.71 -5.31 5.05
CA TYR A 30 -10.62 -5.47 4.09
C TYR A 30 -9.89 -6.81 4.27
N TRP A 31 -9.72 -7.26 5.52
CA TRP A 31 -9.13 -8.55 5.89
C TRP A 31 -9.85 -9.78 5.32
N GLU A 32 -11.09 -9.67 4.88
CA GLU A 32 -11.80 -10.77 4.22
C GLU A 32 -11.49 -10.85 2.71
N LYS A 33 -10.80 -9.86 2.15
CA LYS A 33 -10.50 -9.79 0.72
C LYS A 33 -9.08 -10.26 0.45
N ASN A 34 -8.95 -11.23 -0.46
CA ASN A 34 -7.64 -11.76 -0.86
C ASN A 34 -6.78 -10.82 -1.73
N ILE A 35 -7.38 -9.74 -2.26
CA ILE A 35 -6.69 -8.76 -3.09
C ILE A 35 -6.96 -7.38 -2.51
N TRP A 36 -5.90 -6.64 -2.18
CA TRP A 36 -5.98 -5.24 -1.72
C TRP A 36 -5.30 -4.34 -2.73
N ILE A 37 -5.96 -3.25 -3.09
CA ILE A 37 -5.42 -2.18 -3.93
C ILE A 37 -5.13 -1.01 -2.99
N ILE A 38 -3.88 -0.59 -2.96
CA ILE A 38 -3.34 0.37 -2.00
C ILE A 38 -2.70 1.49 -2.81
N PRO A 39 -3.40 2.61 -3.04
CA PRO A 39 -2.80 3.81 -3.60
C PRO A 39 -1.84 4.41 -2.58
N ILE A 40 -0.58 4.62 -2.96
CA ILE A 40 0.48 5.14 -2.10
C ILE A 40 0.88 6.53 -2.61
N HIS A 41 0.77 7.51 -1.72
CA HIS A 41 1.36 8.83 -1.90
C HIS A 41 2.59 8.94 -1.00
N PRO A 42 3.81 8.87 -1.55
CA PRO A 42 5.01 9.06 -0.78
C PRO A 42 5.11 10.52 -0.33
N PRO A 43 5.51 10.81 0.92
CA PRO A 43 5.73 12.17 1.40
C PRO A 43 6.97 12.86 0.81
N SER A 44 7.64 12.25 -0.18
CA SER A 44 8.87 12.74 -0.80
C SER A 44 8.64 13.94 -1.74
N LEU A 45 9.72 14.60 -2.18
CA LEU A 45 9.76 15.81 -3.03
C LEU A 45 8.98 15.74 -4.36
N VAL A 46 8.43 14.60 -4.73
CA VAL A 46 7.69 14.40 -5.96
C VAL A 46 6.33 13.83 -5.57
N GLU A 47 5.28 14.65 -5.75
CA GLU A 47 3.86 14.28 -5.59
C GLU A 47 3.47 13.27 -6.68
N HIS A 48 4.00 12.05 -6.57
CA HIS A 48 3.76 10.99 -7.53
C HIS A 48 3.08 9.81 -6.86
N TRP A 49 1.93 9.44 -7.41
CA TRP A 49 1.16 8.30 -6.92
C TRP A 49 1.74 7.00 -7.47
N VAL A 50 1.98 6.05 -6.58
CA VAL A 50 2.30 4.66 -6.95
C VAL A 50 1.19 3.74 -6.46
N LEU A 51 1.00 2.61 -7.14
CA LEU A 51 -0.05 1.66 -6.82
C LEU A 51 0.57 0.36 -6.31
N CYS A 52 0.14 -0.09 -5.13
CA CYS A 52 0.48 -1.42 -4.63
C CYS A 52 -0.76 -2.31 -4.67
N ILE A 53 -0.60 -3.53 -5.17
CA ILE A 53 -1.64 -4.56 -5.17
C ILE A 53 -1.12 -5.74 -4.34
N ALA A 54 -1.75 -5.99 -3.20
CA ALA A 54 -1.41 -7.13 -2.36
C ALA A 54 -2.30 -8.33 -2.68
N HIS A 55 -1.69 -9.41 -3.15
CA HIS A 55 -2.31 -10.72 -3.31
C HIS A 55 -1.99 -11.56 -2.07
N LEU A 56 -2.93 -11.60 -1.13
CA LEU A 56 -2.72 -12.23 0.18
C LEU A 56 -2.58 -13.75 0.08
N SER A 57 -3.33 -14.39 -0.82
CA SER A 57 -3.29 -15.85 -1.01
C SER A 57 -1.93 -16.33 -1.52
N THR A 58 -1.28 -15.55 -2.38
CA THR A 58 0.04 -15.87 -2.96
C THR A 58 1.19 -15.20 -2.22
N LYS A 59 0.90 -14.40 -1.19
CA LYS A 59 1.91 -13.62 -0.44
C LYS A 59 2.75 -12.74 -1.36
N GLN A 60 2.12 -12.15 -2.37
CA GLN A 60 2.77 -11.30 -3.36
C GLN A 60 2.29 -9.86 -3.26
N LEU A 61 3.21 -8.92 -3.45
CA LEU A 61 2.94 -7.50 -3.64
C LEU A 61 3.34 -7.12 -5.06
N HIS A 62 2.41 -6.53 -5.79
CA HIS A 62 2.64 -6.01 -7.13
C HIS A 62 2.67 -4.49 -7.04
N LEU A 63 3.81 -3.91 -7.39
CA LEU A 63 4.06 -2.49 -7.35
C LEU A 63 4.04 -1.96 -8.77
N PHE A 64 3.15 -1.02 -9.04
CA PHE A 64 3.03 -0.35 -10.33
C PHE A 64 3.39 1.12 -10.17
N ASP A 65 4.33 1.56 -10.99
CA ASP A 65 4.79 2.94 -11.08
C ASP A 65 4.76 3.38 -12.54
N SER A 66 3.84 4.28 -12.88
CA SER A 66 3.69 4.81 -14.24
C SER A 66 4.89 5.62 -14.73
N PHE A 67 5.81 6.01 -13.83
CA PHE A 67 7.06 6.69 -14.19
C PHE A 67 8.23 5.72 -14.39
N GLY A 68 7.99 4.41 -14.29
CA GLY A 68 8.98 3.40 -14.65
C GLY A 68 10.20 3.39 -13.73
N ASP A 69 10.02 3.59 -12.42
CA ASP A 69 11.08 3.50 -11.40
C ASP A 69 12.24 4.50 -11.54
N GLN A 70 12.05 5.60 -12.28
CA GLN A 70 13.09 6.61 -12.47
C GLN A 70 13.54 7.32 -11.17
N LYS A 71 12.86 7.12 -10.04
CA LYS A 71 13.02 7.93 -8.82
C LYS A 71 13.26 7.15 -7.52
N GLY A 72 13.45 5.83 -7.56
CA GLY A 72 14.03 5.09 -6.42
C GLY A 72 13.19 4.96 -5.15
N TRP A 73 11.86 5.10 -5.24
CA TRP A 73 10.95 4.98 -4.08
C TRP A 73 10.93 3.57 -3.45
N LYS A 74 11.49 2.56 -4.14
CA LYS A 74 11.61 1.18 -3.66
C LYS A 74 12.47 1.03 -2.40
N VAL A 75 13.30 2.04 -2.07
CA VAL A 75 14.23 2.00 -0.92
C VAL A 75 13.51 1.94 0.43
N ASP A 76 12.26 2.42 0.50
CA ASP A 76 11.51 2.50 1.76
C ASP A 76 10.67 1.24 2.08
N ILE A 77 10.69 0.22 1.22
CA ILE A 77 9.83 -0.96 1.39
C ILE A 77 10.58 -2.04 2.16
N LYS A 78 10.33 -2.13 3.47
CA LYS A 78 10.79 -3.25 4.30
C LYS A 78 9.84 -4.45 4.12
N VAL A 79 10.20 -5.36 3.22
CA VAL A 79 9.41 -6.56 2.94
C VAL A 79 9.88 -7.71 3.83
N SER A 80 9.03 -8.16 4.76
CA SER A 80 9.28 -9.37 5.56
C SER A 80 8.26 -10.44 5.20
N GLY A 81 8.68 -11.49 4.50
CA GLY A 81 7.84 -12.67 4.22
C GLY A 81 6.84 -12.55 3.06
N LEU A 82 6.90 -11.48 2.27
CA LEU A 82 6.16 -11.29 1.01
C LEU A 82 7.14 -11.21 -0.16
N SER A 83 6.72 -11.63 -1.36
CA SER A 83 7.49 -11.42 -2.60
C SER A 83 7.01 -10.14 -3.29
N CYS A 84 7.91 -9.23 -3.64
CA CYS A 84 7.58 -8.00 -4.35
C CYS A 84 7.93 -8.11 -5.85
N ILE A 85 6.95 -7.80 -6.70
CA ILE A 85 7.08 -7.76 -8.15
C ILE A 85 6.83 -6.33 -8.61
N CYS A 86 7.78 -5.75 -9.34
CA CYS A 86 7.67 -4.38 -9.85
C CYS A 86 7.26 -4.40 -11.33
N HIS A 87 6.29 -3.55 -11.68
CA HIS A 87 5.79 -3.34 -13.03
C HIS A 87 6.07 -1.89 -13.44
N HIS A 88 6.43 -1.69 -14.72
CA HIS A 88 6.68 -0.39 -15.35
C HIS A 88 5.67 -0.18 -16.48
#